data_AF-A0A2V4AKP2-F1
#
_entry.id   AF-A0A2V4AKP2-F1
#
_cell.length_a   1.000
_cell.length_b   1.000
_cell.length_c   1.000
_cell.angle_alpha   90.00
_cell.angle_beta   90.00
_cell.angle_gamma   90.00
#
_symmetry.space_group_name_H-M   'P 1'
#
loop_
_entity.id
_entity.type
_entity.pdbx_description
1 polymer ?
#
loop_
_entity_poly.entity_id
_entity_poly.type
_entity_poly.pdbx_seq_one_letter_code
_entity_poly.pdbx_strand_id
1 'polypeptide(L)'
;MPNAPRTPTQNIRVDEDLWREAREVAEAMGTDRSSAVRAFLRWYVRRPGAELPERPGGPGGDGESAGARRALEEIDRAYQEFQRATAVAKSRIK
;
A
#
# COMPACT_ATOMS: atom_id res chain seq x y z
N MET A 1 -25.05 -2.57 30.49
CA MET A 1 -24.17 -3.41 31.33
C MET A 1 -22.72 -3.13 30.92
N PRO A 2 -21.85 -2.65 31.82
CA PRO A 2 -20.58 -2.03 31.42
C PRO A 2 -19.38 -2.99 31.42
N ASN A 3 -19.52 -4.23 30.92
CA ASN A 3 -18.41 -5.18 30.70
C ASN A 3 -18.85 -6.28 29.70
N ALA A 4 -18.92 -5.96 28.41
CA ALA A 4 -19.08 -7.00 27.39
C ALA A 4 -17.77 -7.82 27.32
N PRO A 5 -17.84 -9.17 27.29
CA PRO A 5 -16.64 -10.00 27.22
C PRO A 5 -15.89 -9.71 25.91
N ARG A 6 -14.60 -9.35 26.03
CA ARG A 6 -13.72 -9.15 24.89
C ARG A 6 -13.33 -10.50 24.29
N THR A 7 -13.08 -10.53 23.00
CA THR A 7 -12.53 -11.72 22.32
C THR A 7 -11.23 -12.15 23.01
N PRO A 8 -11.06 -13.44 23.37
CA PRO A 8 -9.83 -13.93 23.98
C PRO A 8 -8.60 -13.66 23.10
N THR A 9 -7.54 -13.13 23.71
CA THR A 9 -6.26 -12.90 23.02
C THR A 9 -5.60 -14.23 22.67
N GLN A 10 -5.08 -14.33 21.45
CA GLN A 10 -4.24 -15.45 21.01
C GLN A 10 -2.80 -14.97 20.88
N ASN A 11 -1.86 -15.68 21.50
CA ASN A 11 -0.44 -15.34 21.45
C ASN A 11 0.24 -16.07 20.30
N ILE A 12 0.90 -15.32 19.42
CA ILE A 12 1.72 -15.85 18.33
C ILE A 12 3.14 -15.29 18.46
N ARG A 13 4.15 -16.10 18.14
CA ARG A 13 5.53 -15.62 18.05
C ARG A 13 5.77 -15.10 16.63
N VAL A 14 6.14 -13.83 16.52
CA VAL A 14 6.39 -13.14 15.26
C VAL A 14 7.59 -12.23 15.48
N ASP A 15 8.40 -12.06 14.45
CA ASP A 15 9.47 -11.08 14.43
C ASP A 15 8.91 -9.65 14.67
N GLU A 16 9.62 -8.83 15.43
CA GLU A 16 9.15 -7.50 15.83
C GLU A 16 9.06 -6.54 14.63
N ASP A 17 10.04 -6.60 13.72
CA ASP A 17 10.07 -5.75 12.55
C ASP A 17 8.93 -6.12 11.59
N LEU A 18 8.74 -7.42 11.36
CA LEU A 18 7.60 -7.92 10.59
C LEU A 18 6.26 -7.50 11.23
N TRP A 19 6.15 -7.55 12.55
CA TRP A 19 4.93 -7.14 13.25
C TRP A 19 4.66 -5.66 13.03
N ARG A 20 5.67 -4.80 13.14
CA ARG A 20 5.55 -3.35 12.90
C ARG A 20 5.18 -3.03 11.46
N GLU A 21 5.87 -3.60 10.47
CA GLU A 21 5.57 -3.40 9.05
C GLU A 21 4.12 -3.79 8.71
N ALA A 22 3.65 -4.93 9.23
CA ALA A 22 2.28 -5.38 9.01
C ALA A 22 1.22 -4.42 9.58
N ARG A 23 1.56 -3.62 10.60
CA ARG A 23 0.68 -2.55 11.11
C ARG A 23 0.63 -1.38 10.14
N GLU A 24 1.78 -0.88 9.72
CA GLU A 24 1.89 0.27 8.81
C GLU A 24 1.15 -0.01 7.49
N VAL A 25 1.35 -1.21 6.96
CA VAL A 25 0.67 -1.69 5.75
C VAL A 25 -0.85 -1.78 5.94
N ALA A 26 -1.30 -2.35 7.06
CA ALA A 26 -2.73 -2.46 7.33
C ALA A 26 -3.40 -1.08 7.49
N GLU A 27 -2.73 -0.16 8.19
CA GLU A 27 -3.20 1.23 8.36
C GLU A 27 -3.28 1.95 7.01
N ALA A 28 -2.29 1.78 6.13
CA ALA A 28 -2.30 2.34 4.78
C ALA A 28 -3.47 1.81 3.92
N MET A 29 -3.90 0.58 4.16
CA MET A 29 -5.06 -0.05 3.51
C MET A 29 -6.40 0.28 4.20
N GLY A 30 -6.41 1.16 5.22
CA GLY A 30 -7.62 1.53 5.95
C GLY A 30 -8.18 0.43 6.86
N THR A 31 -7.35 -0.54 7.26
CA THR A 31 -7.70 -1.63 8.18
C THR A 31 -6.71 -1.72 9.34
N ASP A 32 -6.81 -2.77 10.15
CA ASP A 32 -5.83 -3.06 11.20
C ASP A 32 -5.26 -4.47 11.03
N ARG A 33 -4.04 -4.66 11.53
CA ARG A 33 -3.30 -5.92 11.41
C ARG A 33 -4.07 -7.11 12.00
N SER A 34 -4.79 -6.92 13.12
CA SER A 34 -5.59 -7.99 13.73
C SER A 34 -6.80 -8.35 12.87
N SER A 35 -7.41 -7.39 12.17
CA SER A 35 -8.46 -7.65 11.18
C SER A 35 -7.92 -8.42 9.98
N ALA A 36 -6.73 -8.07 9.46
CA ALA A 36 -6.07 -8.79 8.38
C ALA A 36 -5.75 -10.26 8.76
N VAL A 37 -5.15 -10.47 9.94
CA VAL A 37 -4.85 -11.83 10.45
C VAL A 37 -6.13 -12.65 10.61
N ARG A 38 -7.21 -12.07 11.16
CA ARG A 38 -8.49 -12.78 11.30
C ARG A 38 -9.13 -13.11 9.95
N ALA A 39 -9.04 -12.22 8.96
CA ALA A 39 -9.53 -12.47 7.61
C ALA A 39 -8.76 -13.64 6.98
N PHE A 40 -7.43 -13.62 7.06
CA PHE A 40 -6.58 -14.72 6.61
C PHE A 40 -6.94 -16.04 7.29
N LEU A 41 -7.10 -16.07 8.62
CA LEU A 41 -7.46 -17.28 9.34
C LEU A 41 -8.84 -17.83 8.93
N ARG A 42 -9.84 -16.95 8.72
CA ARG A 42 -11.17 -17.36 8.22
C ARG A 42 -11.08 -17.98 6.83
N TRP A 43 -10.29 -17.37 5.94
CA TRP A 43 -10.05 -17.91 4.59
C TRP A 43 -9.29 -19.24 4.65
N TYR A 44 -8.27 -19.33 5.49
CA TYR A 44 -7.41 -20.52 5.66
C TYR A 44 -8.22 -21.76 6.10
N VAL A 45 -9.20 -21.57 6.99
CA VAL A 45 -10.12 -22.64 7.41
C VAL A 45 -11.36 -22.79 6.52
N ARG A 46 -11.40 -22.13 5.36
CA ARG A 46 -12.50 -22.17 4.38
C ARG A 46 -13.88 -21.86 4.98
N ARG A 47 -13.96 -20.86 5.87
CA ARG A 47 -15.26 -20.40 6.38
C ARG A 47 -16.14 -19.88 5.23
N PRO A 48 -17.46 -20.14 5.24
CA PRO A 48 -18.37 -19.59 4.24
C PRO A 48 -18.26 -18.06 4.16
N GLY A 49 -18.10 -17.52 2.95
CA GLY A 49 -17.96 -16.09 2.70
C GLY A 49 -16.61 -15.47 3.13
N ALA A 50 -15.61 -16.28 3.49
CA ALA A 50 -14.29 -15.76 3.82
C ALA A 50 -13.43 -15.55 2.56
N GLU A 51 -12.90 -14.34 2.41
CA GLU A 51 -12.04 -13.95 1.31
C GLU A 51 -10.59 -13.80 1.77
N LEU A 52 -9.66 -14.06 0.85
CA LEU A 52 -8.23 -13.85 1.09
C LEU A 52 -7.99 -12.33 1.19
N PRO A 53 -7.36 -11.83 2.28
CA PRO A 53 -7.06 -10.41 2.38
C PRO A 53 -6.14 -9.96 1.24
N GLU A 54 -6.40 -8.77 0.73
CA GLU A 54 -5.64 -8.19 -0.37
C GLU A 54 -4.20 -7.90 0.04
N ARG A 55 -3.25 -8.27 -0.84
CA ARG A 55 -1.84 -7.91 -0.67
C ARG A 55 -1.60 -6.53 -1.29
N PRO A 56 -1.03 -5.57 -0.56
CA PRO A 56 -0.63 -4.30 -1.14
C PRO A 56 0.42 -4.51 -2.23
N GLY A 57 0.24 -3.87 -3.38
CA GLY A 57 1.09 -4.04 -4.56
C GLY A 57 0.76 -5.26 -5.43
N GLY A 58 -0.26 -6.05 -5.10
CA GLY A 58 -0.73 -7.15 -5.96
C GLY A 58 -1.53 -6.66 -7.17
N PRO A 59 -1.88 -7.53 -8.13
CA PRO A 59 -2.56 -7.14 -9.37
C PRO A 59 -3.97 -6.52 -9.20
N GLY A 60 -4.43 -6.28 -7.97
CA GLY A 60 -5.66 -5.54 -7.64
C GLY A 60 -5.45 -4.29 -6.78
N GLY A 61 -4.25 -4.04 -6.26
CA GLY A 61 -3.96 -2.94 -5.35
C GLY A 61 -2.60 -2.39 -5.71
N ASP A 62 -2.54 -1.55 -6.73
CA ASP A 62 -1.32 -1.19 -7.44
C ASP A 62 -0.46 -0.21 -6.64
N GLY A 63 0.27 -0.73 -5.66
CA GLY A 63 1.55 -0.17 -5.19
C GLY A 63 2.57 0.05 -6.32
N GLU A 64 2.30 -0.48 -7.52
CA GLU A 64 2.97 -0.16 -8.77
C GLU A 64 2.71 1.30 -9.22
N SER A 65 1.55 1.88 -8.90
CA SER A 65 1.17 3.22 -9.35
C SER A 65 1.90 4.34 -8.62
N ALA A 66 2.31 4.19 -7.36
CA ALA A 66 3.04 5.27 -6.66
C ALA A 66 4.48 5.45 -7.17
N GLY A 67 5.15 4.35 -7.53
CA GLY A 67 6.47 4.36 -8.17
C GLY A 67 6.39 4.75 -9.64
N ALA A 68 5.44 4.17 -10.39
CA ALA A 68 5.22 4.50 -11.79
C ALA A 68 4.76 5.96 -11.98
N ARG A 69 3.88 6.49 -11.12
CA ARG A 69 3.46 7.91 -11.16
C ARG A 69 4.64 8.85 -10.93
N ARG A 70 5.50 8.57 -9.94
CA ARG A 70 6.71 9.36 -9.71
C ARG A 70 7.67 9.32 -10.90
N ALA A 71 7.87 8.15 -11.50
CA ALA A 71 8.70 8.02 -12.69
C ALA A 71 8.13 8.78 -13.90
N LEU A 72 6.81 8.76 -14.10
CA LEU A 72 6.14 9.50 -15.16
C LEU A 72 6.21 11.02 -14.95
N GLU A 73 6.05 11.49 -13.71
CA GLU A 73 6.20 12.91 -13.36
C GLU A 73 7.63 13.42 -13.58
N GLU A 74 8.64 12.58 -13.31
CA GLU A 74 10.04 12.90 -13.58
C GLU A 74 10.32 13.01 -15.07
N ILE A 75 9.78 12.08 -15.88
CA ILE A 75 9.89 12.10 -17.34
C ILE A 75 9.22 13.36 -17.92
N ASP A 76 8.01 13.69 -17.48
CA ASP A 76 7.29 14.89 -17.96
C ASP A 76 8.04 16.18 -17.60
N ARG A 77 8.59 16.26 -16.38
CA ARG A 77 9.43 17.39 -15.97
C ARG A 77 10.66 17.54 -16.86
N ALA A 78 11.39 16.45 -17.09
CA ALA A 78 12.57 16.45 -17.95
C ALA A 78 12.23 16.91 -19.38
N TYR A 79 11.07 16.49 -19.90
CA TYR A 79 10.59 16.91 -21.21
C TYR A 79 10.28 18.41 -21.28
N GLN A 80 9.60 18.96 -20.26
CA GLN A 80 9.30 20.39 -20.19
C GLN A 80 10.56 21.25 -20.04
N GLU A 81 11.55 20.80 -19.28
CA GLU A 81 12.83 21.48 -19.16
C GLU A 81 13.58 21.51 -20.51
N PHE A 82 13.60 20.39 -21.23
CA PHE A 82 14.16 20.33 -22.57
C PHE A 82 13.46 21.28 -23.55
N GLN A 83 12.12 21.35 -23.52
CA GLN A 83 11.36 22.29 -24.35
C GLN A 83 11.68 23.75 -24.00
N ARG A 84 11.85 24.08 -22.72
CA ARG A 84 12.22 25.43 -22.30
C ARG A 84 13.64 25.79 -22.73
N ALA A 85 14.59 24.90 -22.55
CA ALA A 85 15.98 25.10 -22.96
C ALA A 85 16.09 25.33 -24.47
N THR A 86 15.36 24.55 -25.27
CA THR A 86 15.34 24.71 -26.73
C THR A 86 14.61 25.98 -27.17
N ALA A 87 13.53 26.39 -26.48
CA ALA A 87 12.84 27.65 -26.76
C ALA A 87 13.73 28.88 -26.50
N VAL A 88 14.52 28.88 -25.42
CA VAL A 88 15.49 29.94 -25.09
C VAL A 88 16.65 29.97 -26.08
N ALA A 89 17.15 28.81 -26.52
CA ALA A 89 18.18 28.75 -27.55
C ALA A 89 17.66 29.31 -28.88
N LYS A 90 16.41 29.00 -29.25
CA LYS A 90 15.76 29.49 -30.48
C LYS A 90 15.45 30.99 -30.43
N SER A 91 15.22 31.59 -29.26
CA SER A 91 15.02 33.04 -29.11
C SER A 91 16.32 33.85 -29.17
N ARG A 92 17.47 33.24 -28.87
CA ARG A 92 18.81 33.86 -28.94
C ARG A 92 19.43 33.89 -30.35
N ILE A 93 18.84 33.16 -31.30
CA ILE A 93 19.30 33.06 -32.69
C ILE A 93 18.49 34.01 -33.62
N LYS A 94 17.54 34.77 -33.05
CA LYS A 94 16.88 35.90 -33.72
C LYS A 94 17.52 37.21 -33.29
#